data_AF-A0A1I5INY2-F1
#
_entry.id   AF-A0A1I5INY2-F1
#
_cell.length_a   1.000
_cell.length_b   1.000
_cell.length_c   1.000
_cell.angle_alpha   90.00
_cell.angle_beta   90.00
_cell.angle_gamma   90.00
#
_symmetry.space_group_name_H-M   'P 1'
#
loop_
_entity.id
_entity.type
_entity.pdbx_description
1 polymer ?
#
loop_
_entity_poly.entity_id
_entity_poly.type
_entity_poly.pdbx_seq_one_letter_code
_entity_poly.pdbx_strand_id
1 'polypeptide(L)'
;MLANRLVLVDAAVGVAITAAYVSFAMLEPTDGLPVFVGPAWLGWVVAAAVGLPVAARRRWPLPVLAVVVVASASATLLDITREPYIATALALHAVGRYEPPRRSLPAALIALLVVAIGLVAGEAFLTPSGSIADSSGLVGLFGLLSGGAWAAGAHFRQRDAAAERETQHIRAEERLRIARELHDIVSHNLSLIAVQAGVANHIAEQRPAEAREALRSIESTSRSALLEMRDMLGVLRFAPAEPLPRQPVPDLAALRGLVDRTIDAGVTVDLEITGTGNPPSGVALAVYRIVQESLTNVVKHAAPANCAVPRPPTCSPRSGWWRQATGCWRRR
;
A
#
# COMPACT_ATOMS: atom_id res chain seq x y z
N MET A 1 9.79 9.81 3.55
CA MET A 1 9.14 11.14 3.62
C MET A 1 7.87 11.17 4.47
N LEU A 2 6.92 10.22 4.31
CA LEU A 2 5.65 10.19 5.08
C LEU A 2 5.85 10.04 6.60
N ALA A 3 6.80 9.20 7.04
CA ALA A 3 7.07 9.00 8.47
C ALA A 3 7.54 10.28 9.18
N ASN A 4 8.40 11.10 8.55
CA ASN A 4 8.83 12.38 9.13
C ASN A 4 7.68 13.40 9.19
N ARG A 5 6.79 13.42 8.19
CA ARG A 5 5.60 14.29 8.21
C ARG A 5 4.65 13.95 9.37
N LEU A 6 4.46 12.66 9.66
CA LEU A 6 3.61 12.22 10.76
C LEU A 6 4.19 12.59 12.13
N VAL A 7 5.52 12.51 12.30
CA VAL A 7 6.19 12.95 13.53
C VAL A 7 6.09 14.47 13.71
N LEU A 8 6.23 15.25 12.63
CA LEU A 8 6.05 16.70 12.67
C LEU A 8 4.63 17.10 13.08
N VAL A 9 3.61 16.41 12.56
CA VAL A 9 2.21 16.65 12.95
C VAL A 9 1.98 16.32 14.42
N ASP A 10 2.47 15.17 14.90
CA ASP A 10 2.32 14.78 16.29
C ASP A 10 3.06 15.75 17.24
N ALA A 11 4.23 16.24 16.84
CA ALA A 11 4.98 17.27 17.58
C ALA A 11 4.23 18.60 17.61
N ALA A 12 3.68 19.05 16.48
CA ALA A 12 2.88 20.28 16.42
C ALA A 12 1.62 20.18 17.32
N VAL A 13 0.95 19.04 17.33
CA VAL A 13 -0.19 18.78 18.23
C VAL A 13 0.26 18.81 19.70
N GLY A 14 1.38 18.18 20.04
CA GLY A 14 1.92 18.21 21.40
C GLY A 14 2.25 19.63 21.87
N VAL A 15 2.88 20.43 21.02
CA VAL A 15 3.18 21.86 21.30
C VAL A 15 1.90 22.67 21.47
N ALA A 16 0.89 22.47 20.62
CA ALA A 16 -0.39 23.17 20.72
C ALA A 16 -1.12 22.87 22.03
N ILE A 17 -1.15 21.60 22.45
CA ILE A 17 -1.74 21.18 23.73
C ILE A 17 -0.96 21.80 24.90
N THR A 18 0.38 21.75 24.89
CA THR A 18 1.18 22.40 25.94
C THR A 18 0.92 23.90 26.00
N ALA A 19 0.87 24.58 24.86
CA ALA A 19 0.57 26.01 24.82
C ALA A 19 -0.82 26.35 25.38
N ALA A 20 -1.83 25.53 25.09
CA ALA A 20 -3.18 25.69 25.65
C ALA A 20 -3.17 25.57 27.18
N TYR A 21 -2.51 24.55 27.75
CA TYR A 21 -2.41 24.38 29.20
C TYR A 21 -1.60 25.49 29.89
N VAL A 22 -0.52 25.98 29.25
CA VAL A 22 0.22 27.14 29.76
C VAL A 22 -0.69 28.36 29.81
N SER A 23 -1.49 28.60 28.77
CA SER A 23 -2.47 29.69 28.75
C SER A 23 -3.50 29.54 29.86
N PHE A 24 -4.03 28.33 30.11
CA PHE A 24 -4.98 28.10 31.19
C PHE A 24 -4.38 28.36 32.58
N ALA A 25 -3.13 27.98 32.80
CA ALA A 25 -2.42 28.23 34.06
C ALA A 25 -2.12 29.72 34.31
N MET A 26 -2.23 30.59 33.29
CA MET A 26 -1.96 32.02 33.35
C MET A 26 -3.23 32.88 33.37
N LEU A 27 -4.42 32.27 33.34
CA LEU A 27 -5.68 33.02 33.40
C LEU A 27 -5.84 33.71 34.76
N GLU A 28 -6.17 34.99 34.74
CA GLU A 28 -6.52 35.73 35.95
C GLU A 28 -7.98 35.45 36.36
N PRO A 29 -8.36 35.62 37.65
CA PRO A 29 -9.72 35.40 38.12
C PRO A 29 -10.64 36.51 37.59
N THR A 30 -11.16 36.35 36.37
CA THR A 30 -12.07 37.32 35.75
C THR A 30 -13.55 37.02 36.03
N ASP A 31 -13.92 35.75 36.27
CA ASP A 31 -15.33 35.31 36.20
C ASP A 31 -15.80 34.40 37.36
N GLY A 32 -15.11 34.40 38.51
CA GLY A 32 -15.51 33.59 39.68
C GLY A 32 -15.28 32.08 39.55
N LEU A 33 -14.68 31.62 38.45
CA LEU A 33 -14.18 30.25 38.30
C LEU A 33 -12.92 30.04 39.15
N PRO A 34 -12.71 28.83 39.70
CA PRO A 34 -11.45 28.51 40.37
C PRO A 34 -10.27 28.69 39.39
N VAL A 35 -9.18 29.23 39.93
CA VAL A 35 -7.94 29.50 39.21
C VAL A 35 -6.81 28.84 40.00
N PHE A 36 -5.83 28.31 39.28
CA PHE A 36 -4.62 27.77 39.87
C PHE A 36 -3.90 28.82 40.75
N VAL A 37 -3.91 28.60 42.07
CA VAL A 37 -3.21 29.43 43.06
C VAL A 37 -1.89 28.76 43.44
N GLY A 38 -0.91 28.77 42.54
CA GLY A 38 0.39 28.18 42.79
C GLY A 38 1.52 28.82 41.99
N PRO A 39 2.77 28.37 42.19
CA PRO A 39 3.90 28.91 41.46
C PRO A 39 3.77 28.66 39.95
N ALA A 40 4.01 29.70 39.13
CA ALA A 40 3.90 29.64 37.67
C ALA A 40 4.68 28.47 37.03
N TRP A 41 5.86 28.15 37.57
CA TRP A 41 6.68 27.06 37.07
C TRP A 41 6.01 25.69 37.19
N LEU A 42 5.18 25.47 38.21
CA LEU A 42 4.47 24.22 38.41
C LEU A 42 3.41 24.01 37.31
N GLY A 43 2.68 25.08 36.97
CA GLY A 43 1.72 25.07 35.85
C GLY A 43 2.39 24.73 34.52
N TRP A 44 3.57 25.29 34.25
CA TRP A 44 4.35 24.97 33.05
C TRP A 44 4.83 23.52 33.00
N VAL A 45 5.27 22.96 34.14
CA VAL A 45 5.67 21.55 34.22
C VAL A 45 4.49 20.63 33.94
N VAL A 46 3.33 20.91 34.53
CA VAL A 46 2.11 20.13 34.28
C VAL A 46 1.68 20.25 32.82
N ALA A 47 1.67 21.45 32.24
CA ALA A 47 1.34 21.69 30.83
C ALA A 47 2.28 20.93 29.86
N ALA A 48 3.57 20.92 30.17
CA ALA A 48 4.57 20.17 29.41
C ALA A 48 4.34 18.66 29.53
N ALA A 49 4.01 18.16 30.72
CA ALA A 49 3.72 16.75 30.97
C ALA A 49 2.42 16.26 30.30
N VAL A 50 1.45 17.14 30.07
CA VAL A 50 0.23 16.80 29.31
C VAL A 50 0.48 16.77 27.80
N GLY A 51 1.14 17.80 27.24
CA GLY A 51 1.23 17.96 25.77
C GLY A 51 2.43 17.28 25.11
N LEU A 52 3.64 17.42 25.66
CA LEU A 52 4.88 16.96 24.99
C LEU A 52 4.92 15.44 24.74
N PRO A 53 4.48 14.56 25.68
CA PRO A 53 4.50 13.11 25.46
C PRO A 53 3.65 12.67 24.26
N VAL A 54 2.63 13.45 23.88
CA VAL A 54 1.75 13.15 22.73
C VAL A 54 2.55 13.03 21.42
N ALA A 55 3.69 13.71 21.30
CA ALA A 55 4.59 13.60 20.14
C ALA A 55 5.18 12.19 19.98
N ALA A 56 5.31 11.44 21.08
CA ALA A 56 5.85 10.08 21.10
C ALA A 56 4.76 8.98 21.09
N ARG A 57 3.46 9.35 21.02
CA ARG A 57 2.32 8.43 21.18
C ARG A 57 2.32 7.22 20.24
N ARG A 58 2.93 7.34 19.06
CA ARG A 58 3.01 6.24 18.07
C ARG A 58 4.11 5.25 18.36
N ARG A 59 5.18 5.68 19.04
CA ARG A 59 6.33 4.84 19.37
C ARG A 59 6.19 4.19 20.75
N TRP A 60 5.64 4.93 21.71
CA TRP A 60 5.53 4.51 23.11
C TRP A 60 4.11 4.77 23.65
N PRO A 61 3.07 4.10 23.10
CA PRO A 61 1.67 4.43 23.42
C PRO A 61 1.31 4.23 24.89
N LEU A 62 1.78 3.16 25.55
CA LEU A 62 1.49 2.89 26.97
C LEU A 62 2.21 3.87 27.93
N PRO A 63 3.54 4.12 27.82
CA PRO A 63 4.19 5.13 28.65
C PRO A 63 3.60 6.52 28.47
N VAL A 64 3.28 6.91 27.23
CA VAL A 64 2.65 8.20 26.94
C VAL A 64 1.27 8.30 27.60
N LEU A 65 0.44 7.26 27.51
CA LEU A 65 -0.85 7.24 28.19
C LEU A 65 -0.68 7.40 29.70
N ALA A 66 0.26 6.68 30.32
CA ALA A 66 0.50 6.77 31.76
C ALA A 66 0.89 8.18 32.19
N VAL A 67 1.83 8.81 31.48
CA VAL A 67 2.27 10.19 31.78
C VAL A 67 1.12 11.18 31.58
N VAL A 68 0.40 11.11 30.45
CA VAL A 68 -0.69 12.03 30.13
C VAL A 68 -1.85 11.90 31.11
N VAL A 69 -2.21 10.69 31.52
CA VAL A 69 -3.30 10.45 32.49
C VAL A 69 -2.92 11.01 33.86
N VAL A 70 -1.70 10.74 34.34
CA VAL A 70 -1.22 11.27 35.63
C VAL A 70 -1.18 12.79 35.58
N ALA A 71 -0.58 13.36 34.53
CA ALA A 71 -0.49 14.82 34.36
C ALA A 71 -1.87 15.48 34.24
N SER A 72 -2.81 14.86 33.54
CA SER A 72 -4.19 15.37 33.41
C SER A 72 -4.94 15.31 34.73
N ALA A 73 -4.80 14.24 35.49
CA ALA A 73 -5.38 14.13 36.83
C ALA A 73 -4.79 15.19 37.78
N SER A 74 -3.47 15.40 37.74
CA SER A 74 -2.81 16.48 38.49
C SER A 74 -3.28 17.86 38.06
N ALA A 75 -3.44 18.12 36.75
CA ALA A 75 -3.96 19.38 36.24
C ALA A 75 -5.40 19.66 36.72
N THR A 76 -6.24 18.62 36.82
CA THR A 76 -7.60 18.71 37.38
C THR A 76 -7.58 19.02 38.87
N LEU A 77 -6.73 18.37 39.66
CA LEU A 77 -6.60 18.64 41.10
C LEU A 77 -6.01 20.03 41.40
N LEU A 78 -5.38 20.68 40.42
CA LEU A 78 -4.79 22.02 40.54
C LEU A 78 -5.66 23.11 39.88
N ASP A 79 -6.88 22.80 39.41
CA ASP A 79 -7.76 23.73 38.68
C ASP A 79 -7.11 24.40 37.45
N ILE A 80 -6.20 23.68 36.78
CA ILE A 80 -5.56 24.13 35.53
C ILE A 80 -6.40 23.71 34.32
N THR A 81 -7.11 22.59 34.40
CA THR A 81 -7.80 22.00 33.24
C THR A 81 -9.09 22.74 32.89
N ARG A 82 -9.21 23.25 31.66
CA ARG A 82 -10.43 23.87 31.12
C ARG A 82 -10.97 23.24 29.83
N GLU A 83 -10.37 22.15 29.39
CA GLU A 83 -10.69 21.47 28.12
C GLU A 83 -11.11 20.00 28.34
N PRO A 84 -11.83 19.36 27.39
CA PRO A 84 -12.40 18.01 27.57
C PRO A 84 -11.37 16.87 27.40
N TYR A 85 -10.15 17.02 27.95
CA TYR A 85 -9.09 16.01 27.98
C TYR A 85 -8.64 15.48 26.60
N ILE A 86 -8.39 16.38 25.66
CA ILE A 86 -8.00 16.04 24.28
C ILE A 86 -6.71 15.21 24.25
N ALA A 87 -5.74 15.54 25.11
CA ALA A 87 -4.48 14.80 25.23
C ALA A 87 -4.71 13.31 25.59
N THR A 88 -5.58 13.04 26.57
CA THR A 88 -5.92 11.69 27.01
C THR A 88 -6.65 10.92 25.91
N ALA A 89 -7.60 11.55 25.20
CA ALA A 89 -8.28 10.93 24.08
C ALA A 89 -7.30 10.55 22.94
N LEU A 90 -6.33 11.42 22.62
CA LEU A 90 -5.30 11.13 21.62
C LEU A 90 -4.35 10.00 22.05
N ALA A 91 -3.98 9.94 23.32
CA ALA A 91 -3.17 8.85 23.87
C ALA A 91 -3.95 7.52 23.85
N LEU A 92 -5.24 7.54 24.20
CA LEU A 92 -6.13 6.37 24.14
C LEU A 92 -6.39 5.90 22.71
N HIS A 93 -6.51 6.82 21.76
CA HIS A 93 -6.55 6.46 20.34
C HIS A 93 -5.27 5.72 19.92
N ALA A 94 -4.09 6.19 20.35
CA ALA A 94 -2.82 5.54 20.03
C ALA A 94 -2.70 4.15 20.67
N VAL A 95 -3.08 3.99 21.93
CA VAL A 95 -3.17 2.68 22.60
C VAL A 95 -4.19 1.77 21.92
N GLY A 96 -5.33 2.33 21.52
CA GLY A 96 -6.33 1.72 20.67
C GLY A 96 -5.83 1.43 19.25
N ARG A 97 -4.74 2.04 18.76
CA ARG A 97 -4.24 1.83 17.40
C ARG A 97 -3.01 0.94 17.31
N TYR A 98 -2.19 0.85 18.35
CA TYR A 98 -0.89 0.18 18.25
C TYR A 98 -0.70 -0.98 19.23
N GLU A 99 -1.47 -1.06 20.32
CA GLU A 99 -1.33 -2.16 21.30
C GLU A 99 -2.27 -3.34 20.99
N PRO A 100 -1.98 -4.57 21.44
CA PRO A 100 -2.92 -5.68 21.36
C PRO A 100 -4.08 -5.50 22.35
N PRO A 101 -5.27 -6.11 22.09
CA PRO A 101 -6.47 -5.94 22.92
C PRO A 101 -6.25 -6.32 24.39
N ARG A 102 -5.39 -7.31 24.65
CA ARG A 102 -5.02 -7.76 26.01
C ARG A 102 -4.34 -6.68 26.85
N ARG A 103 -3.67 -5.71 26.23
CA ARG A 103 -3.04 -4.56 26.91
C ARG A 103 -3.86 -3.29 26.76
N SER A 104 -4.47 -3.07 25.60
CA SER A 104 -5.18 -1.83 25.31
C SER A 104 -6.49 -1.67 26.10
N LEU A 105 -7.22 -2.76 26.36
CA LEU A 105 -8.48 -2.72 27.12
C LEU A 105 -8.23 -2.36 28.60
N PRO A 106 -7.39 -3.09 29.37
CA PRO A 106 -7.15 -2.73 30.76
C PRO A 106 -6.52 -1.35 30.91
N ALA A 107 -5.60 -0.96 30.02
CA ALA A 107 -5.01 0.38 30.03
C ALA A 107 -6.07 1.48 29.82
N ALA A 108 -7.04 1.27 28.92
CA ALA A 108 -8.13 2.21 28.71
C ALA A 108 -9.06 2.31 29.92
N LEU A 109 -9.43 1.17 30.51
CA LEU A 109 -10.27 1.14 31.71
C LEU A 109 -9.60 1.84 32.91
N ILE A 110 -8.30 1.58 33.12
CA ILE A 110 -7.52 2.25 34.17
C ILE A 110 -7.45 3.76 33.92
N ALA A 111 -7.15 4.18 32.68
CA ALA A 111 -7.10 5.60 32.34
C ALA A 111 -8.45 6.31 32.56
N LEU A 112 -9.55 5.67 32.14
CA LEU A 112 -10.90 6.19 32.35
C LEU A 112 -11.22 6.30 33.84
N LEU A 113 -10.88 5.27 34.63
CA LEU A 113 -11.11 5.25 36.07
C LEU A 113 -10.30 6.33 36.80
N VAL A 114 -9.01 6.48 36.50
CA VAL A 114 -8.14 7.47 37.16
C VAL A 114 -8.63 8.88 36.92
N VAL A 115 -8.99 9.23 35.67
CA VAL A 115 -9.50 10.57 35.36
C VAL A 115 -10.90 10.78 35.94
N ALA A 116 -11.78 9.77 35.92
CA ALA A 116 -13.09 9.87 36.55
C ALA A 116 -12.99 10.10 38.06
N ILE A 117 -12.09 9.40 38.76
CA ILE A 117 -11.81 9.64 40.18
C ILE A 117 -11.26 11.06 40.38
N GLY A 118 -10.32 11.51 39.54
CA GLY A 118 -9.76 12.85 39.61
C GLY A 118 -10.82 13.95 39.43
N LEU A 119 -11.77 13.75 38.51
CA LEU A 119 -12.90 14.65 38.29
C LEU A 119 -13.83 14.72 39.51
N VAL A 120 -14.25 13.56 40.04
CA VAL A 120 -15.14 13.49 41.21
C VAL A 120 -14.47 14.05 42.46
N ALA A 121 -13.19 13.72 42.67
CA ALA A 121 -12.42 14.23 43.80
C ALA A 121 -12.18 15.75 43.68
N GLY A 122 -11.77 16.23 42.50
CA GLY A 122 -11.57 17.65 42.26
C GLY A 122 -12.81 18.46 42.62
N GLU A 123 -13.97 18.05 42.13
CA GLU A 123 -15.21 18.75 42.44
C GLU A 123 -15.61 18.67 43.93
N ALA A 124 -15.49 17.48 44.54
CA ALA A 124 -15.83 17.27 45.96
C ALA A 124 -14.96 18.06 46.94
N PHE A 125 -13.67 18.25 46.63
CA PHE A 125 -12.71 18.92 47.51
C PHE A 125 -12.51 20.40 47.21
N LEU A 126 -12.67 20.84 45.95
CA LEU A 126 -12.31 22.20 45.52
C LEU A 126 -13.54 23.08 45.28
N THR A 127 -14.68 22.52 44.88
CA THR A 127 -15.92 23.28 44.61
C THR A 127 -17.15 22.59 45.21
N PRO A 128 -17.33 22.66 46.56
CA PRO A 128 -18.41 21.95 47.25
C PRO A 128 -19.84 22.41 46.88
N SER A 129 -19.98 23.45 46.06
CA SER A 129 -21.25 24.00 45.58
C SER A 129 -21.73 23.43 44.24
N GLY A 130 -20.96 22.55 43.59
CA GLY A 130 -21.35 21.91 42.33
C GLY A 130 -22.50 20.90 42.51
N SER A 131 -23.44 20.88 41.57
CA SER A 131 -24.47 19.84 41.54
C SER A 131 -23.86 18.53 41.05
N ILE A 132 -24.24 17.39 41.66
CA ILE A 132 -23.84 16.04 41.20
C ILE A 132 -24.20 15.82 39.70
N ALA A 133 -25.19 16.56 39.19
CA ALA A 133 -25.56 16.55 37.78
C ALA A 133 -24.46 17.13 36.85
N ASP A 134 -23.66 18.09 37.32
CA ASP A 134 -22.65 18.78 36.50
C ASP A 134 -21.40 17.92 36.33
N SER A 135 -20.89 17.30 37.40
CA SER A 135 -19.77 16.35 37.32
C SER A 135 -20.12 15.06 36.62
N SER A 136 -21.34 14.53 36.80
CA SER A 136 -21.77 13.34 36.05
C SER A 136 -21.83 13.61 34.54
N GLY A 137 -22.20 14.83 34.13
CA GLY A 137 -22.11 15.30 32.74
C GLY A 137 -20.69 15.33 32.20
N LEU A 138 -19.73 15.90 32.95
CA LEU A 138 -18.32 15.96 32.56
C LEU A 138 -17.65 14.58 32.48
N VAL A 139 -17.91 13.70 33.46
CA VAL A 139 -17.44 12.32 33.45
C VAL A 139 -18.02 11.55 32.27
N GLY A 140 -19.32 11.75 31.97
CA GLY A 140 -19.98 11.16 30.81
C GLY A 140 -19.37 11.63 29.48
N LEU A 141 -19.16 12.93 29.32
CA LEU A 141 -18.53 13.51 28.12
C LEU A 141 -17.09 13.01 27.95
N PHE A 142 -16.30 13.00 29.01
CA PHE A 142 -14.94 12.46 29.01
C PHE A 142 -14.94 10.98 28.61
N GLY A 143 -15.81 10.17 29.23
CA GLY A 143 -15.94 8.75 28.93
C GLY A 143 -16.32 8.51 27.46
N LEU A 144 -17.24 9.31 26.91
CA LEU A 144 -17.65 9.23 25.52
C LEU A 144 -16.50 9.58 24.56
N LEU A 145 -15.81 10.70 24.78
CA LEU A 145 -14.70 11.13 23.92
C LEU A 145 -13.52 10.17 23.98
N SER A 146 -13.10 9.80 25.19
CA SER A 146 -11.94 8.93 25.43
C SER A 146 -12.21 7.48 25.03
N GLY A 147 -13.38 6.96 25.39
CA GLY A 147 -13.84 5.63 24.97
C GLY A 147 -14.04 5.54 23.46
N GLY A 148 -14.63 6.58 22.86
CA GLY A 148 -14.79 6.70 21.41
C GLY A 148 -13.43 6.76 20.68
N ALA A 149 -12.46 7.52 21.21
CA ALA A 149 -11.12 7.62 20.63
C ALA A 149 -10.38 6.28 20.66
N TRP A 150 -10.46 5.55 21.79
CA TRP A 150 -9.94 4.17 21.91
C TRP A 150 -10.63 3.22 20.93
N ALA A 151 -11.97 3.24 20.87
CA ALA A 151 -12.75 2.39 19.98
C ALA A 151 -12.44 2.66 18.50
N ALA A 152 -12.29 3.93 18.12
CA ALA A 152 -11.87 4.33 16.78
C ALA A 152 -10.48 3.80 16.44
N GLY A 153 -9.51 3.91 17.36
CA GLY A 153 -8.19 3.32 17.19
C GLY A 153 -8.29 1.80 16.97
N ALA A 154 -9.09 1.13 17.80
CA ALA A 154 -9.25 -0.32 17.77
C ALA A 154 -9.90 -0.80 16.48
N HIS A 155 -10.87 -0.04 15.99
CA HIS A 155 -11.52 -0.26 14.71
C HIS A 155 -10.53 -0.16 13.55
N PHE A 156 -9.69 0.89 13.50
CA PHE A 156 -8.69 1.02 12.45
C PHE A 156 -7.67 -0.13 12.46
N ARG A 157 -7.24 -0.64 13.63
CA ARG A 157 -6.39 -1.86 13.70
C ARG A 157 -7.07 -3.05 13.06
N GLN A 158 -8.34 -3.27 13.39
CA GLN A 158 -9.09 -4.41 12.87
C GLN A 158 -9.25 -4.32 11.36
N ARG A 159 -9.52 -3.13 10.82
CA ARG A 159 -9.58 -2.89 9.38
C ARG A 159 -8.25 -3.17 8.69
N ASP A 160 -7.15 -2.65 9.22
CA ASP A 160 -5.81 -2.87 8.66
C ASP A 160 -5.46 -4.37 8.67
N ALA A 161 -5.77 -5.08 9.76
CA ALA A 161 -5.58 -6.52 9.87
C ALA A 161 -6.49 -7.32 8.92
N ALA A 162 -7.72 -6.87 8.68
CA ALA A 162 -8.63 -7.51 7.74
C ALA A 162 -8.18 -7.32 6.30
N ALA A 163 -7.79 -6.10 5.91
CA ALA A 163 -7.29 -5.79 4.58
C ALA A 163 -6.01 -6.58 4.24
N GLU A 164 -5.12 -6.77 5.21
CA GLU A 164 -3.92 -7.60 5.03
C GLU A 164 -4.30 -9.07 4.80
N ARG A 165 -5.26 -9.62 5.56
CA ARG A 165 -5.75 -11.00 5.37
C ARG A 165 -6.41 -11.18 4.02
N GLU A 166 -7.22 -10.22 3.58
CA GLU A 166 -7.87 -10.25 2.26
C GLU A 166 -6.81 -10.22 1.14
N THR A 167 -5.80 -9.36 1.25
CA THR A 167 -4.69 -9.32 0.29
C THR A 167 -3.93 -10.64 0.25
N GLN A 168 -3.71 -11.28 1.40
CA GLN A 168 -3.09 -12.60 1.48
C GLN A 168 -3.97 -13.70 0.86
N HIS A 169 -5.29 -13.63 1.07
CA HIS A 169 -6.26 -14.54 0.48
C HIS A 169 -6.27 -14.44 -1.05
N ILE A 170 -6.40 -13.22 -1.60
CA ILE A 170 -6.37 -12.96 -3.04
C ILE A 170 -5.06 -13.48 -3.65
N ARG A 171 -3.92 -13.23 -3.00
CA ARG A 171 -2.61 -13.75 -3.45
C ARG A 171 -2.55 -15.29 -3.42
N ALA A 172 -3.18 -15.94 -2.46
CA ALA A 172 -3.23 -17.40 -2.37
C ALA A 172 -4.13 -18.01 -3.45
N GLU A 173 -5.30 -17.42 -3.69
CA GLU A 173 -6.21 -17.81 -4.78
C GLU A 173 -5.55 -17.67 -6.14
N GLU A 174 -4.84 -16.56 -6.36
CA GLU A 174 -4.07 -16.31 -7.57
C GLU A 174 -3.05 -17.41 -7.83
N ARG A 175 -2.26 -17.77 -6.80
CA ARG A 175 -1.27 -18.84 -6.88
C ARG A 175 -1.91 -20.19 -7.24
N LEU A 176 -3.08 -20.50 -6.68
CA LEU A 176 -3.80 -21.73 -7.01
C LEU A 176 -4.41 -21.72 -8.41
N ARG A 177 -4.83 -20.55 -8.91
CA ARG A 177 -5.29 -20.40 -10.29
C ARG A 177 -4.14 -20.66 -11.27
N ILE A 178 -3.01 -20.00 -11.08
CA ILE A 178 -1.79 -20.19 -11.88
C ILE A 178 -1.35 -21.65 -11.86
N ALA A 179 -1.33 -22.30 -10.69
CA ALA A 179 -0.94 -23.70 -10.60
C ALA A 179 -1.85 -24.63 -11.42
N ARG A 180 -3.16 -24.34 -11.46
CA ARG A 180 -4.12 -25.11 -12.27
C ARG A 180 -3.92 -24.86 -13.76
N GLU A 181 -3.78 -23.61 -14.19
CA GLU A 181 -3.50 -23.27 -15.60
C GLU A 181 -2.21 -23.92 -16.10
N LEU A 182 -1.15 -23.90 -15.28
CA LEU A 182 0.09 -24.61 -15.56
C LEU A 182 -0.12 -26.12 -15.64
N HIS A 183 -0.87 -26.71 -14.70
CA HIS A 183 -1.15 -28.13 -14.71
C HIS A 183 -1.94 -28.56 -15.95
N ASP A 184 -2.94 -27.79 -16.37
CA ASP A 184 -3.75 -28.10 -17.55
C ASP A 184 -2.92 -28.07 -18.83
N ILE A 185 -2.05 -27.06 -18.99
CA ILE A 185 -1.15 -26.93 -20.15
C ILE A 185 -0.12 -28.06 -20.17
N VAL A 186 0.46 -28.40 -19.02
CA VAL A 186 1.41 -29.51 -18.92
C VAL A 186 0.72 -30.85 -19.24
N SER A 187 -0.42 -31.12 -18.61
CA SER A 187 -1.16 -32.37 -18.78
C SER A 187 -1.65 -32.56 -20.22
N HIS A 188 -2.12 -31.49 -20.87
CA HIS A 188 -2.56 -31.54 -22.26
C HIS A 188 -1.40 -31.88 -23.21
N ASN A 189 -0.28 -31.16 -23.10
CA ASN A 189 0.89 -31.37 -23.96
C ASN A 189 1.53 -32.74 -23.74
N LEU A 190 1.65 -33.19 -22.48
CA LEU A 190 2.17 -34.52 -22.16
C LEU A 190 1.28 -35.63 -22.74
N SER A 191 -0.04 -35.46 -22.71
CA SER A 191 -0.98 -36.41 -23.31
C SER A 191 -0.81 -36.49 -24.83
N LEU A 192 -0.67 -35.34 -25.52
CA LEU A 192 -0.44 -35.31 -26.96
C LEU A 192 0.90 -35.97 -27.34
N ILE A 193 1.97 -35.66 -26.60
CA ILE A 193 3.29 -36.27 -26.80
C ILE A 193 3.23 -37.79 -26.61
N ALA A 194 2.54 -38.26 -25.57
CA ALA A 194 2.40 -39.70 -25.30
C ALA A 194 1.68 -40.43 -26.44
N VAL A 195 0.59 -39.86 -26.96
CA VAL A 195 -0.15 -40.43 -28.10
C VAL A 195 0.71 -40.45 -29.36
N GLN A 196 1.37 -39.33 -29.70
CA GLN A 196 2.22 -39.25 -30.89
C GLN A 196 3.43 -40.19 -30.80
N ALA A 197 4.03 -40.34 -29.62
CA ALA A 197 5.14 -41.26 -29.39
C ALA A 197 4.69 -42.72 -29.58
N GLY A 198 3.49 -43.08 -29.09
CA GLY A 198 2.89 -44.39 -29.32
C GLY A 198 2.68 -44.69 -30.79
N VAL A 199 2.16 -43.73 -31.57
CA VAL A 199 1.99 -43.85 -33.03
C VAL A 199 3.34 -44.01 -33.73
N ALA A 200 4.31 -43.16 -33.41
CA ALA A 200 5.65 -43.20 -34.00
C ALA A 200 6.32 -44.56 -33.78
N ASN A 201 6.20 -45.11 -32.56
CA ASN A 201 6.77 -46.41 -32.21
C ASN A 201 6.08 -47.57 -32.96
N HIS A 202 4.76 -47.50 -33.12
CA HIS A 202 3.98 -48.54 -33.81
C HIS A 202 4.31 -48.62 -35.31
N ILE A 203 4.60 -47.49 -35.96
CA ILE A 203 4.82 -47.41 -37.41
C ILE A 203 6.30 -47.31 -37.81
N ALA A 204 7.23 -47.32 -36.86
CA ALA A 204 8.65 -47.02 -37.09
C ALA A 204 9.31 -47.90 -38.16
N GLU A 205 9.05 -49.20 -38.16
CA GLU A 205 9.63 -50.17 -39.11
C GLU A 205 8.91 -50.17 -40.45
N GLN A 206 7.58 -49.99 -40.44
CA GLN A 206 6.72 -50.13 -41.61
C GLN A 206 6.66 -48.85 -42.46
N ARG A 207 6.64 -47.69 -41.79
CA ARG A 207 6.46 -46.36 -42.39
C ARG A 207 7.41 -45.34 -41.74
N PRO A 208 8.73 -45.46 -42.00
CA PRO A 208 9.75 -44.66 -41.33
C PRO A 208 9.67 -43.16 -41.64
N ALA A 209 9.08 -42.77 -42.78
CA ALA A 209 8.85 -41.36 -43.10
C ALA A 209 7.79 -40.72 -42.18
N GLU A 210 6.65 -41.40 -41.97
CA GLU A 210 5.58 -40.95 -41.08
C GLU A 210 6.03 -40.96 -39.61
N ALA A 211 6.82 -41.96 -39.18
CA ALA A 211 7.41 -41.99 -37.84
C ALA A 211 8.29 -40.76 -37.57
N ARG A 212 9.11 -40.33 -38.56
CA ARG A 212 9.92 -39.11 -38.44
C ARG A 212 9.05 -37.85 -38.36
N GLU A 213 7.92 -37.81 -39.03
CA GLU A 213 6.99 -36.68 -38.96
C GLU A 213 6.32 -36.56 -37.59
N ALA A 214 5.89 -37.69 -37.00
CA ALA A 214 5.39 -37.73 -35.63
C ALA A 214 6.45 -37.25 -34.61
N LEU A 215 7.72 -37.66 -34.76
CA LEU A 215 8.81 -37.19 -33.90
C LEU A 215 9.07 -35.68 -34.04
N ARG A 216 8.99 -35.11 -35.25
CA ARG A 216 9.08 -33.64 -35.44
C ARG A 216 7.90 -32.91 -34.78
N SER A 217 6.70 -33.49 -34.82
CA SER A 217 5.53 -32.93 -34.13
C SER A 217 5.71 -32.91 -32.62
N ILE A 218 6.26 -33.98 -32.03
CA ILE A 218 6.63 -34.05 -30.61
C ILE A 218 7.65 -32.96 -30.26
N GLU A 219 8.70 -32.79 -31.07
CA GLU A 219 9.71 -31.75 -30.86
C GLU A 219 9.08 -30.34 -30.88
N SER A 220 8.24 -30.05 -31.87
CA SER A 220 7.53 -28.78 -31.98
C SER A 220 6.62 -28.53 -30.78
N THR A 221 5.81 -29.53 -30.40
CA THR A 221 4.87 -29.44 -29.27
C THR A 221 5.62 -29.20 -27.96
N SER A 222 6.73 -29.91 -27.74
CA SER A 222 7.56 -29.74 -26.54
C SER A 222 8.18 -28.35 -26.47
N ARG A 223 8.68 -27.82 -27.60
CA ARG A 223 9.24 -26.46 -27.67
C ARG A 223 8.17 -25.40 -27.40
N SER A 224 6.98 -25.53 -27.99
CA SER A 224 5.86 -24.62 -27.77
C SER A 224 5.39 -24.63 -26.31
N ALA A 225 5.23 -25.81 -25.70
CA ALA A 225 4.82 -25.93 -24.30
C ALA A 225 5.83 -25.28 -23.33
N LEU A 226 7.13 -25.44 -23.59
CA LEU A 226 8.19 -24.79 -22.80
C LEU A 226 8.17 -23.26 -22.93
N LEU A 227 7.83 -22.72 -24.11
CA LEU A 227 7.67 -21.28 -24.31
C LEU A 227 6.43 -20.76 -23.58
N GLU A 228 5.30 -21.44 -23.70
CA GLU A 228 4.04 -21.07 -23.05
C GLU A 228 4.17 -21.07 -21.52
N MET A 229 4.84 -22.07 -20.95
CA MET A 229 5.18 -22.09 -19.51
C MET A 229 6.12 -20.94 -19.11
N ARG A 230 7.11 -20.61 -19.95
CA ARG A 230 8.04 -19.51 -19.68
C ARG A 230 7.36 -18.15 -19.76
N ASP A 231 6.39 -17.98 -20.64
CA ASP A 231 5.63 -16.74 -20.77
C ASP A 231 4.72 -16.54 -19.55
N MET A 232 3.97 -17.56 -19.13
CA MET A 232 3.17 -17.49 -17.90
C MET A 232 4.04 -17.23 -16.65
N LEU A 233 5.19 -17.89 -16.51
CA LEU A 233 6.11 -17.67 -15.39
C LEU A 233 6.89 -16.35 -15.50
N GLY A 234 7.12 -15.86 -16.73
CA GLY A 234 7.78 -14.59 -17.02
C GLY A 234 6.91 -13.40 -16.65
N VAL A 235 5.59 -13.49 -16.86
CA VAL A 235 4.59 -12.52 -16.39
C VAL A 235 4.56 -12.45 -14.86
N LEU A 236 4.88 -13.54 -14.15
CA LEU A 236 4.95 -13.58 -12.68
C LEU A 236 6.27 -13.06 -12.08
N ARG A 237 7.32 -12.89 -12.89
CA ARG A 237 8.62 -12.34 -12.46
C ARG A 237 8.69 -10.80 -12.43
N PHE A 238 7.55 -10.11 -12.52
CA PHE A 238 7.48 -8.66 -12.29
C PHE A 238 7.40 -8.26 -10.79
N ALA A 239 7.64 -9.18 -9.85
CA ALA A 239 7.99 -8.87 -8.45
C ALA A 239 9.41 -9.40 -8.14
N PRO A 240 10.23 -8.66 -7.36
CA PRO A 240 11.68 -8.67 -7.50
C PRO A 240 12.30 -9.94 -6.90
N ALA A 241 12.84 -10.80 -7.74
CA ALA A 241 13.72 -11.90 -7.32
C ALA A 241 15.09 -11.69 -7.96
N GLU A 242 16.03 -11.29 -7.09
CA GLU A 242 17.50 -11.25 -7.18
C GLU A 242 18.20 -10.73 -8.45
N PRO A 243 19.30 -9.96 -8.28
CA PRO A 243 20.03 -9.36 -9.38
C PRO A 243 20.84 -10.43 -10.12
N LEU A 244 20.32 -10.93 -11.23
CA LEU A 244 21.18 -11.46 -12.29
C LEU A 244 22.23 -10.39 -12.66
N PRO A 245 23.47 -10.79 -13.03
CA PRO A 245 24.54 -9.86 -13.32
C PRO A 245 24.03 -8.82 -14.30
N ARG A 246 24.15 -7.54 -13.94
CA ARG A 246 23.66 -6.40 -14.72
C ARG A 246 24.17 -6.51 -16.16
N GLN A 247 23.37 -7.11 -17.04
CA GLN A 247 23.48 -6.79 -18.45
C GLN A 247 23.13 -5.30 -18.54
N PRO A 248 23.96 -4.49 -19.22
CA PRO A 248 23.73 -3.06 -19.32
C PRO A 248 22.30 -2.84 -19.79
N VAL A 249 21.54 -2.03 -19.04
CA VAL A 249 20.14 -1.72 -19.35
C VAL A 249 20.11 -1.25 -20.81
N PRO A 250 19.40 -1.94 -21.71
CA PRO A 250 19.40 -1.57 -23.11
C PRO A 250 18.87 -0.15 -23.25
N ASP A 251 19.72 0.74 -23.74
CA ASP A 251 19.31 2.09 -24.14
C ASP A 251 18.47 1.98 -25.43
N LEU A 252 17.75 3.04 -25.78
CA LEU A 252 17.00 3.11 -27.04
C LEU A 252 17.89 2.85 -28.28
N ALA A 253 19.20 3.07 -28.17
CA ALA A 253 20.18 2.70 -29.18
C ALA A 253 20.21 1.18 -29.49
N ALA A 254 19.84 0.32 -28.52
CA ALA A 254 19.78 -1.12 -28.69
C ALA A 254 18.59 -1.59 -29.54
N LEU A 255 17.58 -0.72 -29.77
CA LEU A 255 16.44 -1.01 -30.64
C LEU A 255 16.87 -1.24 -32.09
N ARG A 256 17.90 -0.50 -32.57
CA ARG A 256 18.44 -0.69 -33.93
C ARG A 256 18.93 -2.12 -34.14
N GLY A 257 19.65 -2.67 -33.16
CA GLY A 257 20.12 -4.05 -33.23
C GLY A 257 19.00 -5.10 -33.23
N LEU A 258 17.83 -4.81 -32.63
CA LEU A 258 16.65 -5.69 -32.75
C LEU A 258 16.05 -5.64 -34.15
N VAL A 259 15.99 -4.44 -34.72
CA VAL A 259 15.48 -4.20 -36.08
C VAL A 259 16.37 -4.89 -37.11
N ASP A 260 17.69 -4.72 -37.03
CA ASP A 260 18.66 -5.35 -37.94
C ASP A 260 18.50 -6.87 -37.95
N ARG A 261 18.43 -7.51 -36.76
CA ARG A 261 18.19 -8.96 -36.65
C ARG A 261 16.85 -9.42 -37.23
N THR A 262 15.84 -8.54 -37.21
CA THR A 262 14.52 -8.87 -37.75
C THR A 262 14.48 -8.71 -39.28
N ILE A 263 15.24 -7.75 -39.81
CA ILE A 263 15.50 -7.61 -41.25
C ILE A 263 16.27 -8.83 -41.77
N ASP A 264 17.30 -9.29 -41.05
CA ASP A 264 18.03 -10.52 -41.38
C ASP A 264 17.12 -11.76 -41.39
N ALA A 265 16.03 -11.74 -40.61
CA ALA A 265 15.00 -12.77 -40.59
C ALA A 265 13.96 -12.63 -41.73
N GLY A 266 14.17 -11.71 -42.68
CA GLY A 266 13.34 -11.53 -43.87
C GLY A 266 12.11 -10.63 -43.68
N VAL A 267 12.06 -9.85 -42.60
CA VAL A 267 10.95 -8.92 -42.32
C VAL A 267 11.37 -7.49 -42.59
N THR A 268 10.66 -6.79 -43.47
CA THR A 268 10.87 -5.35 -43.68
C THR A 268 10.42 -4.57 -42.44
N VAL A 269 11.32 -3.80 -41.83
CA VAL A 269 11.06 -3.00 -40.63
C VAL A 269 11.56 -1.58 -40.84
N ASP A 270 10.69 -0.59 -40.58
CA ASP A 270 11.03 0.84 -40.58
C ASP A 270 11.06 1.37 -39.14
N LEU A 271 12.15 2.04 -38.75
CA LEU A 271 12.38 2.51 -37.37
C LEU A 271 12.57 4.03 -37.36
N GLU A 272 11.57 4.74 -36.85
CA GLU A 272 11.63 6.17 -36.59
C GLU A 272 11.63 6.45 -35.07
N ILE A 273 12.63 7.18 -34.58
CA ILE A 273 12.71 7.59 -33.17
C ILE A 273 12.57 9.12 -33.12
N THR A 274 11.47 9.61 -32.53
CA THR A 274 11.19 11.04 -32.39
C THR A 274 11.25 11.49 -30.93
N GLY A 275 12.06 12.51 -30.65
CA GLY A 275 12.31 13.05 -29.31
C GLY A 275 13.79 13.38 -29.08
N THR A 276 14.09 14.41 -28.29
CA THR A 276 15.46 14.96 -28.14
C THR A 276 16.19 14.54 -26.85
N GLY A 277 15.72 13.51 -26.14
CA GLY A 277 16.38 13.06 -24.91
C GLY A 277 16.19 11.58 -24.60
N ASN A 278 17.13 11.01 -23.85
CA ASN A 278 16.99 9.66 -23.31
C ASN A 278 15.88 9.65 -22.26
N PRO A 279 14.83 8.81 -22.43
CA PRO A 279 13.79 8.70 -21.43
C PRO A 279 14.37 8.08 -20.14
N PRO A 280 13.68 8.23 -18.99
CA PRO A 280 14.06 7.54 -17.77
C PRO A 280 14.29 6.05 -18.03
N SER A 281 15.30 5.45 -17.40
CA SER A 281 15.76 4.07 -17.69
C SER A 281 14.66 3.00 -17.64
N GLY A 282 13.66 3.17 -16.76
CA GLY A 282 12.50 2.28 -16.70
C GLY A 282 11.61 2.36 -17.94
N VAL A 283 11.45 3.55 -18.52
CA VAL A 283 10.68 3.77 -19.75
C VAL A 283 11.45 3.23 -20.96
N ALA A 284 12.76 3.46 -21.04
CA ALA A 284 13.61 2.89 -22.10
C ALA A 284 13.53 1.35 -22.14
N LEU A 285 13.61 0.71 -20.98
CA LEU A 285 13.52 -0.75 -20.86
C LEU A 285 12.13 -1.29 -21.24
N ALA A 286 11.07 -0.60 -20.83
CA ALA A 286 9.71 -0.98 -21.19
C ALA A 286 9.50 -0.91 -22.71
N VAL A 287 9.93 0.19 -23.34
CA VAL A 287 9.88 0.35 -24.81
C VAL A 287 10.69 -0.73 -25.51
N TYR A 288 11.92 -1.00 -25.06
CA TYR A 288 12.77 -2.05 -25.62
C TYR A 288 12.07 -3.41 -25.62
N ARG A 289 11.46 -3.80 -24.48
CA ARG A 289 10.76 -5.09 -24.37
C ARG A 289 9.49 -5.16 -25.22
N ILE A 290 8.72 -4.09 -25.30
CA ILE A 290 7.50 -4.04 -26.15
C ILE A 290 7.88 -4.24 -27.62
N VAL A 291 8.91 -3.54 -28.08
CA VAL A 291 9.38 -3.66 -29.48
C VAL A 291 9.96 -5.04 -29.74
N GLN A 292 10.77 -5.59 -28.83
CA GLN A 292 11.32 -6.93 -28.94
C GLN A 292 10.23 -8.00 -29.10
N GLU A 293 9.22 -7.95 -28.23
CA GLU A 293 8.12 -8.92 -28.26
C GLU A 293 7.27 -8.76 -29.52
N SER A 294 6.99 -7.51 -29.92
CA SER A 294 6.25 -7.21 -31.14
C SER A 294 6.96 -7.74 -32.39
N LEU A 295 8.27 -7.50 -32.53
CA LEU A 295 9.07 -8.02 -33.65
C LEU A 295 9.16 -9.55 -33.65
N THR A 296 9.29 -10.15 -32.46
CA THR A 296 9.29 -11.61 -32.30
C THR A 296 7.95 -12.20 -32.76
N ASN A 297 6.84 -11.56 -32.42
CA ASN A 297 5.50 -11.98 -32.86
C ASN A 297 5.30 -11.83 -34.37
N VAL A 298 5.83 -10.76 -34.99
CA VAL A 298 5.81 -10.60 -36.44
C VAL A 298 6.61 -11.71 -37.14
N VAL A 299 7.82 -12.02 -36.66
CA VAL A 299 8.65 -13.09 -37.23
C VAL A 299 7.97 -14.46 -37.07
N LYS A 300 7.41 -14.76 -35.90
CA LYS A 300 6.76 -16.04 -35.62
C LYS A 300 5.43 -16.25 -36.35
N HIS A 301 4.64 -15.20 -36.54
CA HIS A 301 3.24 -15.32 -36.95
C HIS A 301 2.90 -14.63 -38.28
N ALA A 302 3.77 -13.77 -38.82
CA ALA A 302 3.44 -12.93 -39.97
C ALA A 302 4.47 -12.95 -41.12
N ALA A 303 5.61 -13.63 -41.00
CA ALA A 303 6.58 -13.70 -42.10
C ALA A 303 6.21 -14.82 -43.13
N PRO A 304 6.22 -14.54 -44.46
CA PRO A 304 6.69 -13.31 -45.11
C PRO A 304 5.53 -12.43 -45.60
N ALA A 305 5.16 -11.40 -44.82
CA ALA A 305 4.34 -10.30 -45.29
C ALA A 305 4.92 -8.97 -44.79
N ASN A 306 5.09 -8.01 -45.72
CA ASN A 306 5.59 -6.66 -45.46
C ASN A 306 4.73 -5.94 -44.40
N CYS A 307 5.32 -5.63 -43.25
CA CYS A 307 4.71 -4.77 -42.24
C CYS A 307 5.11 -3.30 -42.52
N ALA A 308 4.14 -2.45 -42.85
CA ALA A 308 4.29 -1.01 -42.83
C ALA A 308 3.47 -0.45 -41.67
N VAL A 309 4.08 0.38 -40.82
CA VAL A 309 3.39 1.10 -39.73
C VAL A 309 2.90 2.43 -40.29
N PRO A 310 1.59 2.68 -40.46
CA PRO A 310 1.12 3.96 -40.98
C PRO A 310 1.10 5.04 -39.89
N ARG A 311 1.44 6.26 -40.31
CA ARG A 311 1.38 7.53 -39.58
C ARG A 311 0.01 7.74 -38.90
N PRO A 312 -0.05 8.30 -37.67
CA PRO A 312 -1.31 8.82 -37.15
C PRO A 312 -1.73 10.07 -37.98
N PRO A 313 -3.01 10.20 -38.38
CA PRO A 313 -3.46 11.36 -39.13
C PRO A 313 -3.34 12.62 -38.27
N THR A 314 -2.84 13.70 -38.88
CA THR A 314 -2.91 15.05 -38.32
C THR A 314 -4.37 15.44 -38.13
N CYS A 315 -4.80 15.61 -36.88
CA CYS A 315 -6.12 16.15 -36.55
C CYS A 315 -6.28 17.56 -37.14
N SER A 316 -7.22 17.73 -38.06
CA SER A 316 -7.82 19.04 -38.35
C SER A 316 -9.09 19.20 -37.49
N PRO A 317 -9.46 20.42 -37.06
CA PRO A 317 -10.50 20.61 -36.03
C PRO A 317 -11.94 20.58 -36.57
N ARG A 318 -12.19 19.99 -37.75
CA ARG A 318 -13.52 20.04 -38.38
C ARG A 318 -13.95 18.67 -38.92
N SER A 319 -14.38 17.79 -38.02
CA SER A 319 -15.55 16.91 -38.23
C SER A 319 -15.67 15.95 -37.05
N GLY A 320 -16.83 15.94 -36.41
CA GLY A 320 -17.12 15.03 -35.30
C GLY A 320 -17.32 13.61 -35.81
N TRP A 321 -16.43 12.70 -35.43
CA TRP A 321 -16.65 11.26 -35.51
C TRP A 321 -16.08 10.58 -34.25
N TRP A 322 -16.89 9.71 -33.67
CA TRP A 322 -16.63 9.00 -32.43
C TRP A 322 -15.60 7.87 -32.60
N ARG A 323 -14.91 7.59 -31.48
CA ARG A 323 -14.03 6.45 -31.19
C ARG A 323 -14.48 5.13 -31.81
N GLN A 324 -13.58 4.47 -32.53
CA GLN A 324 -13.45 3.00 -32.51
C GLN A 324 -11.99 2.62 -32.81
N ALA A 325 -11.38 1.95 -31.83
CA ALA A 325 -10.01 1.44 -31.88
C ALA A 325 -10.00 0.07 -32.54
N THR A 326 -9.90 0.02 -33.87
CA THR A 326 -9.50 -1.18 -34.62
C THR A 326 -9.02 -0.74 -36.00
N GLY A 327 -7.71 -0.85 -36.25
CA GLY A 327 -7.08 -0.46 -37.50
C GLY A 327 -7.53 -1.31 -38.69
N CYS A 328 -7.64 -0.66 -39.86
CA CYS A 328 -7.89 -1.28 -41.16
C CYS A 328 -6.63 -1.98 -41.67
N TRP A 329 -6.72 -3.27 -41.99
CA TRP A 329 -5.67 -4.04 -42.66
C TRP A 329 -6.02 -4.23 -44.14
N ARG A 330 -5.08 -3.93 -45.05
CA ARG A 330 -5.23 -4.24 -46.48
C ARG A 330 -4.06 -5.14 -46.91
N ARG A 331 -4.37 -6.37 -47.32
CA ARG A 331 -3.43 -7.22 -48.08
C ARG A 331 -3.35 -6.69 -49.52
N ARG A 332 -2.14 -6.60 -50.07
CA ARG A 332 -1.89 -6.79 -51.50
C ARG A 332 -1.07 -8.07 -51.64
#